data_AF-A0A2A5T8R0-F1
#
_entry.id   AF-A0A2A5T8R0-F1
#
_cell.length_a   1.000
_cell.length_b   1.000
_cell.length_c   1.000
_cell.angle_alpha   90.00
_cell.angle_beta   90.00
_cell.angle_gamma   90.00
#
_symmetry.space_group_name_H-M   'P 1'
#
loop_
_entity.id
_entity.type
_entity.pdbx_description
1 polymer ?
#
loop_
_entity_poly.entity_id
_entity_poly.type
_entity_poly.pdbx_seq_one_letter_code
_entity_poly.pdbx_strand_id
1 'polypeptide(L)'
;MKFCSFCGQKNDDSAQFCGDCGKPFSTTKLDADLEYKKADLLLKKQKLELEAERQNNMAHCPRCGSTSLVANKKGFGVGKAVIGASLLGSIGLAAGGINSKKVWVTCLNCGKRFKL
;
A
#
# COMPACT_ATOMS: atom_id res chain seq x y z
N MET A 1 -27.61 -38.58 3.24
CA MET A 1 -27.65 -38.91 4.68
C MET A 1 -26.23 -39.20 5.13
N LYS A 2 -25.80 -38.78 6.32
CA LYS A 2 -24.40 -38.95 6.78
C LYS A 2 -24.32 -39.79 8.04
N PHE A 3 -23.22 -40.53 8.18
CA PHE A 3 -22.96 -41.37 9.35
C PHE A 3 -21.95 -40.70 10.27
N CYS A 4 -22.15 -40.80 11.58
CA CYS A 4 -21.22 -40.29 12.57
C CYS A 4 -19.88 -41.03 12.51
N SER A 5 -18.78 -40.31 12.28
CA SER A 5 -17.43 -40.88 12.26
C SER A 5 -16.95 -41.37 13.63
N PHE A 6 -17.67 -41.05 14.71
CA PHE A 6 -17.30 -41.44 16.08
C PHE A 6 -18.18 -42.55 16.65
N CYS A 7 -19.50 -42.54 16.41
CA CYS A 7 -20.42 -43.55 16.96
C CYS A 7 -21.19 -44.35 15.90
N GLY A 8 -21.01 -44.07 14.60
CA GLY A 8 -21.66 -44.80 13.50
C GLY A 8 -23.13 -44.45 13.26
N GLN A 9 -23.76 -43.62 14.08
CA GLN A 9 -25.19 -43.30 13.96
C GLN A 9 -25.52 -42.62 12.62
N LYS A 10 -26.62 -43.07 12.00
CA LYS A 10 -27.18 -42.44 10.79
C LYS A 10 -27.88 -41.13 11.16
N ASN A 11 -27.49 -40.04 10.52
CA ASN A 11 -28.04 -38.70 10.74
C ASN A 11 -28.40 -38.04 9.40
N ASP A 12 -29.21 -36.98 9.47
CA ASP A 12 -29.56 -36.15 8.31
C ASP A 12 -28.33 -35.42 7.75
N ASP A 13 -28.30 -35.13 6.45
CA ASP A 13 -27.18 -34.40 5.82
C ASP A 13 -26.99 -33.00 6.39
N SER A 14 -28.10 -32.37 6.79
CA SER A 14 -28.11 -31.04 7.41
C SER A 14 -27.76 -31.03 8.90
N ALA A 15 -27.69 -32.20 9.55
CA ALA A 15 -27.45 -32.29 11.00
C ALA A 15 -26.10 -31.68 11.39
N GLN A 16 -26.10 -30.64 12.21
CA GLN A 16 -24.86 -29.99 12.68
C GLN A 16 -24.14 -30.82 13.75
N PHE A 17 -24.88 -31.63 14.50
CA PHE A 17 -24.41 -32.52 15.57
C PHE A 17 -25.04 -33.90 15.45
N CYS A 18 -24.36 -34.92 15.96
CA CYS A 18 -24.87 -36.28 16.05
C CYS A 18 -25.94 -36.37 17.14
N GLY A 19 -27.16 -36.81 16.78
CA GLY A 19 -28.28 -36.94 17.72
C GLY A 19 -28.08 -38.01 18.81
N ASP A 20 -27.12 -38.92 18.61
CA ASP A 20 -26.76 -39.97 19.56
C ASP A 20 -25.58 -39.55 20.47
N CYS A 21 -24.38 -39.35 19.91
CA CYS A 21 -23.19 -39.05 20.71
C CYS A 21 -22.91 -37.54 20.94
N GLY A 22 -23.73 -36.65 20.40
CA GLY A 22 -23.61 -35.19 20.57
C GLY A 22 -22.42 -34.52 19.86
N LYS A 23 -21.55 -35.27 19.18
CA LYS A 23 -20.37 -34.71 18.51
C LYS A 23 -20.77 -33.92 17.25
N PRO A 24 -20.12 -32.79 16.96
CA PRO A 24 -20.41 -32.01 15.75
C PRO A 24 -20.00 -32.79 14.49
N PHE A 25 -20.83 -32.72 13.45
CA PHE A 25 -20.50 -33.24 12.11
C PHE A 25 -19.57 -32.34 11.31
N SER A 26 -19.23 -31.17 11.88
CA SER A 26 -18.16 -30.28 11.46
C SER A 26 -18.13 -29.93 9.97
N THR A 27 -18.94 -28.94 9.56
CA THR A 27 -18.78 -28.24 8.27
C THR A 27 -19.20 -26.76 8.31
N THR A 28 -19.25 -26.11 9.48
CA THR A 28 -19.68 -24.70 9.56
C THR A 28 -18.68 -23.75 10.19
N LYS A 29 -17.84 -24.22 11.14
CA LYS A 29 -16.80 -23.37 11.73
C LYS A 29 -15.46 -23.49 11.02
N LEU A 30 -15.05 -24.71 10.65
CA LEU A 30 -13.78 -24.93 9.96
C LEU A 30 -13.73 -24.28 8.58
N ASP A 31 -14.84 -24.29 7.85
CA ASP A 31 -14.91 -23.69 6.51
C ASP A 31 -14.89 -22.15 6.58
N ALA A 32 -15.58 -21.55 7.56
CA ALA A 32 -15.55 -20.12 7.82
C ALA A 32 -14.17 -19.64 8.30
N ASP A 33 -13.52 -20.39 9.20
CA ASP A 33 -12.17 -20.08 9.68
C ASP A 33 -11.12 -20.17 8.56
N LEU A 34 -11.28 -21.14 7.65
CA LEU A 34 -10.42 -21.29 6.48
C LEU A 34 -10.62 -20.14 5.49
N GLU A 35 -11.85 -19.69 5.28
CA GLU A 35 -12.16 -18.57 4.39
C GLU A 35 -11.60 -17.25 4.94
N TYR A 36 -11.72 -16.99 6.26
CA TYR A 36 -11.11 -15.82 6.90
C TYR A 36 -9.58 -15.84 6.81
N LYS A 37 -8.94 -16.98 7.05
CA LYS A 37 -7.48 -17.13 6.89
C LYS A 37 -7.03 -16.86 5.46
N LYS A 38 -7.81 -17.30 4.45
CA LYS A 38 -7.51 -17.01 3.05
C LYS A 38 -7.64 -15.52 2.74
N ALA A 39 -8.68 -14.85 3.23
CA ALA A 39 -8.88 -13.42 3.04
C ALA A 39 -7.76 -12.58 3.68
N ASP A 40 -7.34 -12.90 4.91
CA ASP A 40 -6.21 -12.22 5.57
C ASP A 40 -4.90 -12.41 4.80
N LEU A 41 -4.65 -13.63 4.32
CA LEU A 41 -3.43 -13.93 3.56
C LEU A 41 -3.38 -13.20 2.21
N LEU A 42 -4.53 -13.03 1.55
CA LEU A 42 -4.66 -12.22 0.34
C LEU A 42 -4.43 -10.73 0.62
N LEU A 43 -5.03 -10.18 1.68
CA LEU A 43 -4.81 -8.79 2.08
C LEU A 43 -3.33 -8.53 2.42
N LYS A 44 -2.68 -9.47 3.10
CA LYS A 44 -1.26 -9.38 3.45
C LYS A 44 -0.37 -9.41 2.22
N LYS A 45 -0.66 -10.27 1.23
CA LYS A 45 0.05 -10.28 -0.06
C LYS A 45 -0.09 -8.95 -0.80
N GLN A 46 -1.31 -8.41 -0.89
CA GLN A 46 -1.55 -7.14 -1.57
C GLN A 46 -0.79 -5.97 -0.92
N LYS A 47 -0.74 -5.93 0.42
CA LYS A 47 0.05 -4.92 1.15
C LYS A 47 1.55 -5.06 0.89
N LEU A 48 2.07 -6.29 0.85
CA LEU A 48 3.48 -6.56 0.56
C LEU A 48 3.86 -6.16 -0.86
N GLU A 49 3.00 -6.42 -1.85
CA GLU A 49 3.21 -6.02 -3.25
C GLU A 49 3.24 -4.49 -3.38
N LEU A 50 2.28 -3.79 -2.75
CA LEU A 50 2.27 -2.32 -2.73
C LEU A 50 3.52 -1.73 -2.05
N GLU A 51 3.96 -2.34 -0.94
CA GLU A 51 5.17 -1.91 -0.26
C GLU A 51 6.42 -2.17 -1.12
N ALA A 52 6.53 -3.33 -1.76
CA ALA A 52 7.63 -3.64 -2.68
C ALA A 52 7.67 -2.69 -3.88
N GLU A 53 6.50 -2.34 -4.45
CA GLU A 53 6.41 -1.37 -5.52
C GLU A 53 6.77 0.05 -5.04
N ARG A 54 6.36 0.42 -3.82
CA ARG A 54 6.78 1.68 -3.20
C ARG A 54 8.30 1.72 -2.97
N GLN A 55 8.91 0.60 -2.58
CA GLN A 55 10.36 0.49 -2.40
C GLN A 55 11.09 0.60 -3.74
N ASN A 56 10.63 -0.10 -4.78
CA ASN A 56 11.22 -0.02 -6.13
C ASN A 56 11.08 1.37 -6.76
N ASN A 57 9.97 2.07 -6.52
CA ASN A 57 9.76 3.44 -6.98
C ASN A 57 10.40 4.50 -6.06
N MET A 58 11.06 4.09 -4.97
CA MET A 58 11.73 5.02 -4.08
C MET A 58 13.07 5.43 -4.66
N ALA A 59 13.31 6.73 -4.78
CA ALA A 59 14.61 7.23 -5.19
C ALA A 59 15.66 6.91 -4.11
N HIS A 60 16.81 6.39 -4.53
CA HIS A 60 17.94 6.08 -3.65
C HIS A 60 19.11 7.02 -3.90
N CYS A 61 19.89 7.30 -2.85
CA CYS A 61 21.13 8.04 -3.01
C CYS A 61 22.17 7.20 -3.78
N PRO A 62 22.73 7.68 -4.91
CA PRO A 62 23.71 6.95 -5.72
C PRO A 62 25.11 6.87 -5.06
N ARG A 63 25.27 7.26 -3.79
CA ARG A 63 26.52 7.10 -3.04
C ARG A 63 26.38 6.19 -1.83
N CYS A 64 25.25 6.25 -1.12
CA CYS A 64 25.07 5.49 0.12
C CYS A 64 23.81 4.60 0.14
N GLY A 65 23.00 4.60 -0.92
CA GLY A 65 21.77 3.79 -1.02
C GLY A 65 20.58 4.28 -0.16
N SER A 66 20.79 5.27 0.72
CA SER A 66 19.72 5.79 1.58
C SER A 66 18.56 6.41 0.77
N THR A 67 17.33 6.14 1.21
CA THR A 67 16.08 6.73 0.71
C THR A 67 15.75 8.08 1.35
N SER A 68 16.54 8.51 2.35
CA SER A 68 16.39 9.80 3.02
C SER A 68 16.90 10.93 2.13
N LEU A 69 16.05 11.35 1.19
CA LEU A 69 16.34 12.35 0.18
C LEU A 69 15.44 13.58 0.35
N VAL A 70 16.03 14.77 0.29
CA VAL A 70 15.28 16.05 0.26
C VAL A 70 15.41 16.66 -1.13
N ALA A 71 14.26 16.85 -1.77
CA ALA A 71 14.17 17.55 -3.04
C ALA A 71 14.08 19.06 -2.79
N ASN A 72 15.19 19.77 -2.98
CA ASN A 72 15.21 21.23 -2.94
C ASN A 72 14.79 21.74 -4.33
N LYS A 73 13.50 22.02 -4.50
CA LYS A 73 13.03 22.85 -5.62
C LYS A 73 13.43 24.29 -5.31
N LYS A 74 14.05 24.99 -6.27
CA LYS A 74 14.22 26.44 -6.18
C LYS A 74 12.81 27.04 -6.20
N GLY A 75 12.29 27.37 -5.03
CA GLY A 75 10.88 27.71 -4.81
C GLY A 75 10.40 28.82 -5.75
N PHE A 76 9.11 28.77 -6.08
CA PHE A 76 8.40 29.85 -6.73
C PHE A 76 8.45 31.05 -5.79
N GLY A 77 9.38 31.99 -6.03
CA GLY A 77 9.48 33.18 -5.19
C GLY A 77 8.18 33.97 -5.35
N VAL A 78 7.53 34.32 -4.22
CA VAL A 78 6.34 35.19 -4.20
C VAL A 78 6.56 36.45 -5.05
N GLY A 79 7.77 37.02 -5.03
CA GLY A 79 8.13 38.16 -5.89
C GLY A 79 8.05 37.88 -7.40
N LYS A 80 8.31 36.65 -7.86
CA LYS A 80 8.13 36.26 -9.27
C LYS A 80 6.67 36.07 -9.63
N ALA A 81 5.84 35.63 -8.67
CA ALA A 81 4.39 35.54 -8.82
C ALA A 81 3.76 36.92 -8.98
N VAL A 82 4.16 37.87 -8.11
CA VAL A 82 3.64 39.24 -8.12
C VAL A 82 4.03 39.95 -9.42
N ILE A 83 5.31 39.90 -9.83
CA ILE A 83 5.73 40.48 -11.12
C ILE A 83 5.00 39.81 -12.29
N GLY A 84 4.86 38.47 -12.27
CA GLY A 84 4.13 37.74 -13.30
C GLY A 84 2.65 38.13 -13.37
N ALA A 85 1.99 38.32 -12.22
CA ALA A 85 0.59 38.74 -12.14
C ALA A 85 0.40 40.22 -12.52
N SER A 86 1.36 41.08 -12.21
CA SER A 86 1.32 42.50 -12.61
C SER A 86 1.51 42.67 -14.13
N LEU A 87 2.34 41.84 -14.76
CA LEU A 87 2.62 41.95 -16.20
C LEU A 87 1.63 41.19 -17.09
N LEU A 88 1.15 40.03 -16.64
CA LEU A 88 0.36 39.10 -17.46
C LEU A 88 -1.00 38.75 -16.82
N GLY A 89 -1.39 39.45 -15.75
CA GLY A 89 -2.65 39.20 -15.04
C GLY A 89 -2.73 37.79 -14.44
N SER A 90 -3.94 37.23 -14.38
CA SER A 90 -4.20 35.88 -13.86
C SER A 90 -3.46 34.76 -14.61
N ILE A 91 -3.07 34.99 -15.88
CA ILE A 91 -2.34 34.03 -16.72
C ILE A 91 -0.86 33.92 -16.30
N GLY A 92 -0.28 34.99 -15.73
CA GLY A 92 1.10 35.03 -15.27
C GLY A 92 1.41 34.07 -14.11
N LEU A 93 0.39 33.67 -13.35
CA LEU A 93 0.52 32.69 -12.26
C LEU A 93 0.71 31.26 -12.78
N ALA A 94 0.08 30.91 -13.91
CA ALA A 94 0.14 29.57 -14.48
C ALA A 94 1.46 29.28 -15.23
N ALA A 95 2.11 30.32 -15.78
CA ALA A 95 3.31 30.17 -16.59
C ALA A 95 4.62 29.98 -15.79
N GLY A 96 4.65 30.31 -14.50
CA GLY A 96 5.90 30.31 -13.72
C GLY A 96 6.46 28.92 -13.38
N GLY A 97 5.73 27.83 -13.69
CA GLY A 97 6.15 26.46 -13.42
C GLY A 97 7.10 25.86 -14.48
N ILE A 98 7.16 26.45 -15.68
CA ILE A 98 7.75 25.79 -16.87
C ILE A 98 9.29 25.84 -16.88
N ASN A 99 9.93 26.70 -16.08
CA ASN A 99 11.40 26.91 -16.10
C ASN A 99 12.13 26.60 -14.78
N SER A 100 11.64 25.64 -13.99
CA SER A 100 12.35 25.15 -12.78
C SER A 100 13.31 24.00 -13.12
N LYS A 101 14.16 24.17 -14.14
CA LYS A 101 14.93 23.10 -14.80
C LYS A 101 16.01 22.39 -13.96
N LYS A 102 16.16 22.67 -12.66
CA LYS A 102 17.19 22.02 -11.81
C LYS A 102 16.63 21.77 -10.42
N VAL A 103 15.96 20.63 -10.24
CA VAL A 103 15.65 20.10 -8.91
C VAL A 103 16.92 19.41 -8.39
N TRP A 104 17.46 19.92 -7.29
CA TRP A 104 18.59 19.29 -6.63
C TRP A 104 18.10 18.41 -5.51
N VAL A 105 18.44 17.13 -5.58
CA VAL A 105 18.19 16.20 -4.50
C VAL A 105 19.43 16.11 -3.64
N THR A 106 19.26 16.29 -2.34
CA THR A 106 20.33 16.13 -1.35
C THR A 106 20.01 14.92 -0.49
N CYS A 107 20.95 13.99 -0.36
CA CYS A 107 20.85 12.92 0.60
C CYS A 107 21.16 13.44 2.01
N LEU A 108 20.25 13.20 2.95
CA LEU A 108 20.43 13.60 4.35
C LEU A 108 21.45 12.73 5.09
N ASN A 109 21.68 11.50 4.62
CA ASN A 109 22.59 10.58 5.29
C ASN A 109 24.07 10.84 4.95
N CYS A 110 24.39 11.11 3.68
CA CYS A 110 25.79 11.30 3.23
C CYS A 110 26.09 12.69 2.65
N GLY A 111 25.11 13.60 2.62
CA GLY A 111 25.26 14.97 2.10
C GLY A 111 25.44 15.09 0.59
N LYS A 112 25.47 13.98 -0.18
CA LYS A 112 25.65 14.04 -1.64
C LYS A 112 24.47 14.75 -2.30
N ARG A 113 24.78 15.74 -3.14
CA ARG A 113 23.84 16.46 -3.99
C ARG A 113 23.92 15.96 -5.42
N PHE A 114 22.78 15.65 -6.02
CA PHE A 114 22.69 15.23 -7.41
C PHE A 114 21.46 15.85 -8.07
N LYS A 115 21.49 15.92 -9.41
CA LYS A 115 20.35 16.39 -10.20
C LYS A 115 19.46 15.18 -10.48
N LEU A 116 18.15 15.36 -10.27
CA LEU A 116 17.12 14.51 -10.88
C LEU A 116 16.94 14.93 -12.33
#